data_AF-A0A9D0YKF1-F1
#
_entry.id   AF-A0A9D0YKF1-F1
#
_cell.length_a   1.000
_cell.length_b   1.000
_cell.length_c   1.000
_cell.angle_alpha   90.00
_cell.angle_beta   90.00
_cell.angle_gamma   90.00
#
_symmetry.space_group_name_H-M   'P 1'
#
loop_
_entity.id
_entity.type
_entity.pdbx_description
1 polymer ?
#
loop_
_entity_poly.entity_id
_entity_poly.type
_entity_poly.pdbx_seq_one_letter_code
_entity_poly.pdbx_strand_id
1 'polypeptide(L)'
;MNYFNGFALKNEEDFFKSYTVESDFCVAGFSYGAQKALEYALNSTERIDRLILLSPAFFQHQKSSFRRTQLLYFKADQKAYTTQFLNNVAYPSNINLET
;
A
#
# COMPACT_ATOMS: atom_id res chain seq x y z
N MET A 1 -1.36 8.11 -15.14
CA MET A 1 -1.05 6.91 -14.32
C MET A 1 -1.96 6.88 -13.11
N ASN A 2 -2.61 5.74 -12.86
CA ASN A 2 -3.41 5.55 -11.64
C ASN A 2 -2.51 4.95 -10.55
N TYR A 3 -2.29 5.69 -9.46
CA TYR A 3 -1.48 5.24 -8.32
C TYR A 3 -2.35 4.97 -7.09
N PHE A 4 -2.07 3.87 -6.38
CA PHE A 4 -2.74 3.51 -5.14
C PHE A 4 -1.76 3.54 -3.96
N ASN A 5 -2.10 4.33 -2.95
CA ASN A 5 -1.26 4.51 -1.77
C ASN A 5 -1.25 3.28 -0.83
N GLY A 6 -0.14 3.14 -0.10
CA GLY A 6 0.04 2.20 0.99
C GLY A 6 -0.88 2.47 2.19
N PHE A 7 -0.93 1.51 3.12
CA PHE A 7 -1.78 1.64 4.30
C PHE A 7 -1.32 2.83 5.15
N ALA A 8 -2.26 3.76 5.42
CA ALA A 8 -2.04 4.98 6.20
C ALA A 8 -0.99 5.97 5.63
N LEU A 9 -0.57 5.81 4.37
CA LEU A 9 0.34 6.73 3.69
C LEU A 9 -0.40 7.55 2.64
N LYS A 10 0.20 8.67 2.24
CA LYS A 10 -0.29 9.57 1.19
C LYS A 10 0.89 10.12 0.41
N ASN A 11 0.68 10.34 -0.88
CA ASN A 11 1.60 11.01 -1.79
C ASN A 11 2.98 10.32 -1.90
N GLU A 12 3.09 9.04 -1.52
CA GLU A 12 4.37 8.34 -1.55
C GLU A 12 4.78 7.89 -2.97
N GLU A 13 3.93 8.11 -3.98
CA GLU A 13 4.28 7.92 -5.39
C GLU A 13 5.53 8.70 -5.81
N ASP A 14 5.79 9.83 -5.15
CA ASP A 14 6.95 10.68 -5.42
C ASP A 14 8.27 9.94 -5.18
N PHE A 15 8.33 9.02 -4.21
CA PHE A 15 9.50 8.19 -3.95
C PHE A 15 9.73 7.14 -5.04
N PHE A 16 8.71 6.83 -5.83
CA PHE A 16 8.74 5.76 -6.82
C PHE A 16 8.80 6.26 -8.26
N LYS A 17 8.93 7.58 -8.49
CA LYS A 17 9.01 8.19 -9.83
C LYS A 17 10.02 7.53 -10.77
N SER A 18 11.15 7.06 -10.27
CA SER A 18 12.17 6.35 -11.08
C SER A 18 11.77 4.92 -11.46
N TYR A 19 10.78 4.35 -10.77
CA TYR A 19 10.27 2.99 -10.97
C TYR A 19 8.88 2.97 -11.63
N THR A 20 8.25 4.14 -11.81
CA THR A 20 6.96 4.30 -12.47
C THR A 20 7.12 4.92 -13.85
N VAL A 21 6.06 4.87 -14.66
CA VAL A 21 6.01 5.52 -15.97
C VAL A 21 4.74 6.36 -16.03
N GLU A 22 4.88 7.61 -16.46
CA GLU A 22 3.76 8.47 -16.76
C GLU A 22 3.06 7.99 -18.03
N SER A 23 1.98 7.23 -17.84
CA SER A 23 1.09 6.74 -18.89
C SER A 23 -0.32 6.62 -18.33
N ASP A 24 -1.33 6.92 -19.14
CA ASP A 24 -2.75 6.76 -18.77
C ASP A 24 -3.16 5.28 -18.68
N PHE A 25 -2.40 4.38 -19.32
CA PHE A 25 -2.63 2.93 -19.29
C PHE A 25 -1.81 2.21 -18.21
N CYS A 26 -1.02 2.95 -17.43
CA CYS A 26 -0.23 2.43 -16.33
C CYS A 26 -0.99 2.55 -15.00
N VAL A 27 -1.03 1.43 -14.27
CA VAL A 27 -1.56 1.34 -12.93
C VAL A 27 -0.45 0.88 -11.99
N ALA A 28 -0.30 1.56 -10.85
CA ALA A 28 0.74 1.26 -9.88
C ALA A 28 0.20 1.31 -8.46
N GLY A 29 0.85 0.61 -7.53
CA GLY A 29 0.55 0.77 -6.12
C GLY A 29 1.64 0.20 -5.22
N PHE A 30 1.75 0.76 -4.02
CA PHE A 30 2.72 0.35 -3.00
C PHE A 30 2.05 -0.35 -1.83
N SER A 31 2.64 -1.43 -1.30
CA SER A 31 2.15 -2.10 -0.09
C SER A 31 0.67 -2.53 -0.22
N TYR A 32 -0.23 -1.99 0.60
CA TYR A 32 -1.69 -2.19 0.47
C TYR A 32 -2.24 -1.65 -0.86
N GLY A 33 -1.70 -0.54 -1.34
CA GLY A 33 -2.04 0.03 -2.64
C GLY A 33 -1.73 -0.92 -3.81
N ALA A 34 -0.71 -1.76 -3.69
CA ALA A 34 -0.42 -2.78 -4.71
C ALA A 34 -1.55 -3.83 -4.82
N GLN A 35 -2.21 -4.19 -3.70
CA GLN A 35 -3.39 -5.05 -3.73
C GLN A 35 -4.53 -4.37 -4.50
N LYS A 36 -4.79 -3.10 -4.20
CA LYS A 36 -5.81 -2.29 -4.90
C LYS A 36 -5.51 -2.12 -6.39
N ALA A 37 -4.25 -1.91 -6.74
CA ALA A 37 -3.81 -1.79 -8.12
C ALA A 37 -4.10 -3.09 -8.90
N LEU A 38 -3.83 -4.25 -8.30
CA LEU A 38 -4.17 -5.54 -8.88
C LEU A 38 -5.68 -5.74 -9.01
N GLU A 39 -6.45 -5.43 -7.96
CA GLU A 39 -7.92 -5.51 -8.00
C GLU A 39 -8.51 -4.59 -9.06
N TYR A 40 -8.02 -3.35 -9.18
CA TYR A 40 -8.42 -2.41 -10.22
C TYR A 40 -8.12 -2.98 -11.61
N ALA A 41 -6.92 -3.53 -11.81
CA ALA A 41 -6.53 -4.07 -13.10
C ALA A 41 -7.36 -5.30 -13.50
N LEU A 42 -7.65 -6.20 -12.56
CA LEU A 42 -8.46 -7.39 -12.81
C LEU A 42 -9.92 -7.07 -13.16
N ASN A 43 -10.46 -5.98 -12.62
CA ASN A 43 -11.85 -5.57 -12.84
C ASN A 43 -12.02 -4.49 -13.91
N SER A 44 -10.94 -4.02 -14.53
CA SER A 44 -10.98 -2.98 -15.56
C SER A 44 -11.55 -3.53 -16.87
N THR A 45 -12.46 -2.78 -17.49
CA THR A 45 -12.89 -2.98 -18.88
C THR A 45 -12.01 -2.20 -19.87
N GLU A 46 -11.24 -1.24 -19.36
CA GLU A 46 -10.31 -0.43 -20.14
C GLU A 46 -8.93 -1.08 -20.22
N ARG A 47 -8.19 -0.76 -21.28
CA ARG A 47 -6.83 -1.27 -21.49
C ARG A 47 -5.91 -0.81 -20.37
N ILE A 48 -5.20 -1.77 -19.78
CA ILE A 48 -4.05 -1.52 -18.91
C ILE A 48 -2.86 -2.21 -19.56
N ASP A 49 -1.84 -1.45 -19.94
CA ASP A 49 -0.64 -2.00 -20.59
C ASP A 49 0.43 -2.40 -19.56
N ARG A 50 0.35 -1.83 -18.35
CA ARG A 50 1.32 -2.04 -17.29
C ARG A 50 0.68 -1.96 -15.92
N LEU A 51 0.88 -3.02 -15.15
CA LEU A 51 0.61 -3.06 -13.72
C LEU A 51 1.94 -3.11 -12.96
N ILE A 52 2.18 -2.14 -12.07
CA ILE A 52 3.39 -2.05 -11.24
C ILE A 52 3.02 -2.31 -9.78
N LEU A 53 3.51 -3.42 -9.22
CA LEU A 53 3.28 -3.81 -7.84
C LEU A 53 4.54 -3.54 -7.01
N LEU A 54 4.57 -2.43 -6.29
CA LEU A 54 5.71 -2.02 -5.49
C LEU A 54 5.58 -2.63 -4.08
N SER A 55 6.49 -3.53 -3.71
CA SER A 55 6.53 -4.19 -2.39
C SER A 55 5.14 -4.64 -1.91
N PRO A 56 4.42 -5.49 -2.68
CA PRO A 56 3.01 -5.76 -2.43
C PRO A 56 2.77 -6.47 -1.10
N ALA A 57 1.80 -6.00 -0.33
CA ALA A 57 1.49 -6.52 1.00
C ALA A 57 0.63 -7.81 0.96
N PHE A 58 1.01 -8.81 0.18
CA PHE A 58 0.26 -10.06 0.06
C PHE A 58 0.45 -10.97 1.28
N PHE A 59 -0.63 -11.32 1.97
CA PHE A 59 -0.62 -12.08 3.23
C PHE A 59 -1.12 -13.53 3.10
N GLN A 60 -1.18 -14.07 1.89
CA GLN A 60 -1.64 -15.44 1.60
C GLN A 60 -0.79 -16.49 2.34
N HIS A 61 0.52 -16.23 2.46
CA HIS A 61 1.45 -17.12 3.16
C HIS A 61 1.53 -16.88 4.67
N GLN A 62 0.88 -15.83 5.20
CA GLN A 62 0.83 -15.59 6.63
C GLN A 62 -0.16 -16.54 7.31
N LYS A 63 0.10 -16.85 8.58
CA LYS A 63 -0.83 -17.64 9.40
C LYS A 63 -2.15 -16.86 9.57
N SER A 64 -3.28 -17.57 9.55
CA SER A 64 -4.59 -16.96 9.81
C SER A 64 -4.65 -16.26 11.18
N SER A 65 -3.94 -16.81 12.17
CA SER A 65 -3.79 -16.20 13.50
C SER A 65 -3.12 -14.83 13.44
N PHE A 66 -2.05 -14.67 12.65
CA PHE A 66 -1.38 -13.38 12.47
C PHE A 66 -2.34 -12.32 11.92
N ARG A 67 -3.04 -12.63 10.81
CA ARG A 67 -4.02 -11.70 10.21
C ARG A 67 -5.13 -11.35 11.19
N ARG A 68 -5.67 -12.33 11.92
CA ARG A 68 -6.71 -12.12 12.94
C ARG A 68 -6.23 -11.18 14.04
N THR A 69 -5.01 -11.37 14.53
CA THR A 69 -4.42 -10.51 15.56
C THR A 69 -4.25 -9.07 15.09
N GLN A 70 -3.70 -8.85 13.88
CA GLN A 70 -3.56 -7.49 13.32
C GLN A 70 -4.92 -6.80 13.17
N LEU A 71 -5.93 -7.53 12.69
CA LEU A 71 -7.30 -6.99 12.57
C LEU A 71 -7.95 -6.69 13.92
N LEU A 72 -7.70 -7.50 14.95
CA LEU A 72 -8.20 -7.25 16.31
C LEU A 72 -7.58 -5.98 16.90
N TYR A 73 -6.26 -5.81 16.77
CA TYR A 73 -5.57 -4.61 17.26
C TYR A 73 -6.05 -3.35 16.54
N PHE A 74 -6.19 -3.39 15.21
CA PHE A 74 -6.74 -2.27 14.45
C PHE A 74 -8.18 -1.93 14.88
N LYS A 75 -9.04 -2.93 15.09
CA LYS A 75 -10.43 -2.70 15.53
C LYS A 75 -10.54 -2.16 16.95
N ALA A 76 -9.61 -2.52 17.83
CA ALA A 76 -9.60 -2.07 19.22
C ALA A 76 -9.27 -0.58 19.32
N ASP A 77 -8.24 -0.12 18.61
CA ASP A 77 -7.88 1.30 18.50
C ASP A 77 -7.15 1.57 17.19
N GLN A 78 -7.89 2.12 16.21
CA GLN A 78 -7.34 2.41 14.89
C GLN A 78 -6.25 3.48 14.94
N LYS A 79 -6.40 4.49 15.81
CA LYS A 79 -5.46 5.61 15.88
C LYS A 79 -4.14 5.13 16.47
N ALA A 80 -4.19 4.44 17.61
CA ALA A 80 -2.99 3.91 18.24
C ALA A 80 -2.28 2.89 17.34
N TYR A 81 -3.03 2.00 16.69
CA TYR A 81 -2.48 1.04 15.74
C TYR A 81 -1.76 1.74 14.59
N THR A 82 -2.40 2.71 13.94
CA THR A 82 -1.82 3.44 12.81
C THR A 82 -0.60 4.25 13.25
N THR A 83 -0.65 4.92 14.39
CA THR A 83 0.49 5.67 14.97
C THR A 83 1.69 4.73 15.18
N GLN A 84 1.46 3.58 15.82
CA GLN A 84 2.53 2.59 16.04
C GLN A 84 3.06 2.02 14.72
N PHE A 85 2.18 1.73 13.77
CA PHE A 85 2.58 1.27 12.44
C PHE A 85 3.50 2.29 11.74
N LEU A 86 3.10 3.55 11.70
CA LEU A 86 3.87 4.63 11.06
C LEU A 86 5.24 4.83 11.74
N ASN A 87 5.29 4.80 13.07
CA ASN A 87 6.55 4.84 13.82
C ASN A 87 7.47 3.66 13.50
N ASN A 88 6.90 2.46 13.38
CA ASN A 88 7.67 1.25 13.07
C ASN A 88 8.25 1.28 11.65
N VAL A 89 7.49 1.78 10.65
CA VAL A 89 7.98 1.82 9.26
C VAL A 89 8.94 2.99 9.01
N ALA A 90 8.86 4.06 9.80
CA ALA A 90 9.83 5.15 9.73
C ALA A 90 11.19 4.76 10.32
N TYR A 91 11.23 3.88 11.33
CA TYR A 91 12.46 3.49 12.01
C TYR A 91 13.51 2.90 11.05
N PRO A 92 14.81 3.29 11.15
CA PRO A 92 15.42 4.13 12.19
C PRO A 92 15.39 5.64 11.93
N SER A 93 14.66 6.09 10.91
CA SER A 93 14.47 7.51 10.63
C SER A 93 13.50 8.16 11.63
N ASN A 94 13.59 9.49 11.74
CA ASN A 94 12.68 10.33 12.53
C ASN A 94 11.69 11.11 11.65
N ILE A 95 11.51 10.70 10.39
CA ILE A 95 10.53 11.33 9.49
C ILE A 95 9.13 11.09 10.06
N ASN A 96 8.36 12.17 10.19
CA ASN A 96 6.95 12.07 10.53
C ASN A 96 6.15 11.71 9.27
N LEU A 97 5.52 10.54 9.31
CA LEU A 97 4.65 10.03 8.25
C LEU A 97 3.15 10.26 8.54
N GLU A 98 2.81 10.86 9.68
CA GLU A 98 1.44 11.26 9.99
C GLU A 98 1.06 12.47 9.12
N THR A 99 0.09 12.28 8.23
CA THR A 99 -0.42 13.29 7.26
C THR A 99 -1.92 13.45 7.32
#